data_AF-X1RVM8-F1
#
_entry.id   AF-X1RVM8-F1
#
_cell.length_a   1.000
_cell.length_b   1.000
_cell.length_c   1.000
_cell.angle_alpha   90.00
_cell.angle_beta   90.00
_cell.angle_gamma   90.00
#
_symmetry.space_group_name_H-M   'P 1'
#
loop_
_entity.id
_entity.type
_entity.pdbx_description
1 polymer ?
#
loop_
_entity_poly.entity_id
_entity_poly.type
_entity_poly.pdbx_seq_one_letter_code
_entity_poly.pdbx_strand_id
1 'polypeptide(L)' 'GSVAVYALAPLQDFLNLGNEARMNYPGNPSGNWTWRMPESALNESLSAAIQEINYLYDRENLAADNPINETG' A
#
# COMPACT_ATOMS: atom_id res chain seq x y z
N GLY A 1 15.46 7.03 -0.66
CA GLY A 1 14.47 6.36 0.21
C GLY A 1 14.89 6.47 1.67
N SER A 2 13.96 6.33 2.61
CA SER A 2 14.27 6.14 4.04
C SER A 2 14.96 4.79 4.28
N VAL A 3 15.71 4.67 5.38
CA VAL A 3 16.38 3.43 5.83
C VAL A 3 15.53 2.60 6.81
N ALA A 4 14.28 3.00 7.04
CA ALA A 4 13.37 2.25 7.90
C ALA A 4 13.15 0.82 7.36
N VAL A 5 13.14 -0.16 8.27
CA VAL A 5 12.90 -1.58 7.96
C VAL A 5 11.52 -1.78 7.35
N TYR A 6 10.51 -1.09 7.88
CA TYR A 6 9.14 -1.12 7.35
C TYR A 6 8.77 0.20 6.71
N ALA A 7 8.07 0.11 5.57
CA ALA A 7 7.40 1.22 4.93
C ALA A 7 5.92 0.84 4.75
N LEU A 8 5.02 1.69 5.23
CA LEU A 8 3.58 1.54 5.06
C LEU A 8 3.03 2.81 4.45
N ALA A 9 2.13 2.67 3.47
CA ALA A 9 1.43 3.77 2.85
C ALA A 9 -0.09 3.46 2.79
N PRO A 10 -0.96 4.47 2.99
CA PRO A 10 -2.39 4.35 2.72
C PRO A 10 -2.66 3.97 1.25
N LEU A 11 -3.69 3.17 1.02
CA LEU A 11 -4.09 2.81 -0.35
C LEU A 11 -4.54 4.02 -1.16
N GLN A 12 -5.08 5.04 -0.51
CA GLN A 12 -5.43 6.32 -1.13
C GLN A 12 -4.26 6.99 -1.84
N ASP A 13 -3.05 6.86 -1.29
CA ASP A 13 -1.83 7.46 -1.87
C ASP A 13 -1.44 6.73 -3.15
N PHE A 14 -1.49 5.39 -3.14
CA PHE A 14 -1.23 4.57 -4.34
C PHE A 14 -2.27 4.80 -5.45
N LEU A 15 -3.50 5.12 -5.08
CA LEU A 15 -4.57 5.49 -6.00
C LEU A 15 -4.56 6.97 -6.39
N ASN A 16 -3.61 7.75 -5.86
CA ASN A 16 -3.46 9.19 -6.09
C ASN A 16 -4.77 9.99 -5.86
N LEU A 17 -5.48 9.66 -4.78
CA LEU A 17 -6.75 10.30 -4.41
C LEU A 17 -6.53 11.55 -3.56
N GLY A 18 -7.48 12.47 -3.61
CA GLY A 18 -7.47 13.71 -2.84
C GLY A 18 -8.15 13.59 -1.47
N ASN A 19 -8.52 14.75 -0.93
CA ASN A 19 -9.15 14.89 0.39
C ASN A 19 -10.50 14.16 0.53
N GLU A 20 -11.17 13.85 -0.59
CA GLU A 20 -12.40 13.06 -0.64
C GLU A 20 -12.19 11.62 -0.17
N ALA A 21 -10.96 11.09 -0.24
CA ALA A 21 -10.62 9.74 0.18
C ALA A 21 -10.10 9.65 1.62
N ARG A 22 -10.05 10.78 2.33
CA ARG A 22 -9.50 10.83 3.70
C ARG A 22 -10.34 9.98 4.65
N MET A 23 -9.66 9.06 5.34
CA MET A 23 -10.33 8.15 6.26
C MET A 23 -10.88 8.85 7.52
N ASN A 24 -10.15 9.84 8.07
CA ASN A 24 -10.54 10.51 9.31
C ASN A 24 -10.07 11.97 9.36
N TYR A 25 -10.95 12.85 9.85
CA TYR A 25 -10.70 14.23 10.26
C TYR A 25 -10.88 14.34 11.78
N PRO A 26 -9.78 14.28 12.56
CA PRO A 26 -9.85 14.42 14.02
C PRO A 26 -10.57 15.71 14.44
N GLY A 27 -11.45 15.61 15.44
CA GLY A 27 -12.27 16.73 15.91
C GLY A 27 -13.56 16.96 15.13
N ASN A 28 -13.75 16.31 13.97
CA ASN A 28 -15.04 16.27 13.30
C ASN A 28 -15.89 15.12 13.86
N PRO A 29 -17.10 15.36 14.40
CA PRO A 29 -17.94 14.30 14.94
C PRO A 29 -18.62 13.43 13.86
N SER A 30 -18.54 13.79 12.57
CA SER A 30 -19.29 13.12 11.51
C SER A 30 -18.49 12.97 10.21
N GLY A 31 -18.94 12.08 9.32
CA GLY A 31 -18.34 11.89 7.98
C GLY A 31 -17.03 11.11 7.93
N ASN A 32 -16.49 10.67 9.07
CA ASN A 32 -15.27 9.86 9.14
C ASN A 32 -15.54 8.36 8.91
N TRP A 33 -14.50 7.61 8.55
CA TRP A 33 -14.49 6.14 8.39
C TRP A 33 -15.40 5.61 7.27
N THR A 34 -15.84 6.50 6.39
CA THR A 34 -16.79 6.23 5.32
C THR A 34 -16.12 5.80 4.01
N TRP A 35 -14.86 6.18 3.79
CA TRP A 35 -14.17 5.83 2.55
C TRP A 35 -14.12 4.32 2.35
N ARG A 36 -14.31 3.92 1.09
CA ARG A 36 -14.21 2.54 0.59
C ARG A 36 -13.45 2.57 -0.71
N MET A 37 -12.56 1.61 -0.89
CA MET A 37 -11.86 1.42 -2.15
C MET A 37 -12.88 1.01 -3.24
N PRO A 38 -12.80 1.59 -4.45
CA PRO A 38 -13.54 1.08 -5.60
C PRO A 38 -13.14 -0.37 -5.91
N GLU A 39 -14.11 -1.21 -6.27
CA GLU A 39 -13.84 -2.63 -6.58
C GLU A 39 -12.81 -2.81 -7.71
N SER A 40 -12.83 -1.92 -8.70
CA SER A 40 -11.91 -1.93 -9.85
C SER A 40 -10.52 -1.35 -9.55
N ALA A 41 -10.26 -0.86 -8.34
CA ALA A 41 -9.01 -0.18 -8.01
C ALA A 41 -7.83 -1.15 -7.98
N LEU A 42 -8.05 -2.41 -7.62
CA LEU A 42 -7.01 -3.45 -7.65
C LEU A 42 -6.90 -4.00 -9.07
N ASN A 43 -5.87 -3.57 -9.79
CA ASN A 43 -5.57 -4.01 -11.13
C ASN A 43 -4.07 -4.25 -11.31
N GLU A 44 -3.71 -4.88 -12.43
CA GLU A 44 -2.33 -5.26 -12.74
C GLU A 44 -1.40 -4.05 -12.82
N SER A 45 -1.88 -2.91 -13.35
CA SER A 45 -1.07 -1.68 -13.45
C SER A 45 -0.69 -1.14 -12.08
N LEU A 46 -1.62 -1.13 -11.13
CA LEU A 46 -1.35 -0.72 -9.75
C LEU A 46 -0.34 -1.66 -9.09
N SER A 47 -0.52 -2.98 -9.25
CA SER A 47 0.41 -3.97 -8.71
C SER A 47 1.82 -3.80 -9.27
N ALA A 48 1.94 -3.61 -10.58
CA ALA A 48 3.22 -3.42 -11.26
C ALA A 48 3.94 -2.14 -10.79
N ALA A 49 3.21 -1.04 -10.63
CA ALA A 49 3.77 0.21 -10.12
C ALA A 49 4.27 0.08 -8.66
N ILE A 50 3.51 -0.61 -7.80
CA ILE A 50 3.92 -0.86 -6.41
C ILE A 50 5.15 -1.78 -6.37
N GLN A 51 5.20 -2.81 -7.23
CA GLN A 51 6.36 -3.70 -7.36
C GLN A 51 7.61 -2.93 -7.81
N GLU A 52 7.50 -2.09 -8.84
CA GLU A 52 8.61 -1.27 -9.33
C GLU A 52 9.17 -0.36 -8.22
N ILE A 53 8.30 0.26 -7.42
CA ILE A 53 8.73 1.08 -6.28
C ILE A 53 9.48 0.24 -5.25
N ASN A 54 9.01 -0.97 -4.94
CA ASN A 54 9.70 -1.86 -4.01
C ASN A 54 11.06 -2.31 -4.57
N TYR A 55 11.14 -2.65 -5.85
CA TYR A 55 12.39 -3.00 -6.53
C TYR A 55 13.42 -1.85 -6.46
N LEU A 56 13.01 -0.64 -6.86
CA LEU A 56 13.89 0.53 -6.88
C LEU A 56 14.45 0.92 -5.49
N TYR A 57 13.77 0.53 -4.42
CA TYR A 57 14.17 0.83 -3.05
C TYR A 57 14.61 -0.40 -2.24
N ASP A 58 14.86 -1.54 -2.89
CA ASP A 58 15.34 -2.78 -2.26
C ASP A 58 14.43 -3.26 -1.11
N ARG A 59 13.12 -3.28 -1.39
CA ARG A 59 12.05 -3.68 -0.45
C ARG A 59 11.29 -4.91 -0.94
N GLU A 60 11.84 -5.62 -1.91
CA GLU A 60 11.29 -6.90 -2.35
C GLU A 60 11.58 -8.00 -1.32
N ASN A 61 10.67 -8.96 -1.25
CA ASN A 61 10.70 -9.98 -0.22
C ASN A 61 11.84 -10.97 -0.50
N LEU A 62 12.94 -10.91 0.27
CA LEU A 62 14.05 -11.89 0.20
C LEU A 62 13.59 -13.34 0.44
N ALA A 63 12.37 -13.54 0.96
CA ALA A 63 11.80 -14.85 1.23
C ALA A 63 11.25 -15.58 0.00
N ALA A 64 10.94 -14.87 -1.10
CA ALA A 64 10.44 -15.53 -2.32
C ALA A 64 11.53 -16.33 -3.06
N ASP A 65 12.81 -15.98 -2.84
CA ASP A 65 13.97 -16.64 -3.42
C ASP A 65 14.64 -17.65 -2.46
N ASN A 66 14.02 -17.95 -1.32
CA ASN A 66 14.59 -18.88 -0.34
C ASN A 66 13.86 -20.25 -0.37
N PRO A 67 14.43 -21.30 -0.98
CA PRO A 67 13.79 -22.61 -1.14
C PRO A 67 13.60 -23.41 0.17
N ILE A 68 13.87 -22.82 1.35
CA ILE A 68 13.85 -23.54 2.64
C ILE A 68 12.52 -23.45 3.41
N ASN A 69 11.48 -22.82 2.88
CA ASN A 69 10.18 -22.73 3.55
C ASN A 69 9.14 -23.76 3.06
N GLU A 70 9.60 -24.90 2.52
CA GLU A 70 8.80 -26.13 2.41
C GLU A 70 9.43 -27.22 3.28
N THR A 71 9.28 -27.13 4.61
CA THR A 71 9.22 -28.29 5.53
C THR A 71 9.02 -27.78 6.96
N GLY A 72 7.83 -28.05 7.52
CA GLY A 72 7.46 -27.73 8.88
C GLY A 72 5.96 -27.74 9.07
#